data_AF-A0A536X215-F1
#
_entry.id   AF-A0A536X215-F1
#
_cell.length_a   1.000
_cell.length_b   1.000
_cell.length_c   1.000
_cell.angle_alpha   90.00
_cell.angle_beta   90.00
_cell.angle_gamma   90.00
#
_symmetry.space_group_name_H-M   'P 1'
#
loop_
_entity.id
_entity.type
_entity.pdbx_description
1 polymer ?
#
loop_
_entity_poly.entity_id
_entity_poly.type
_entity_poly.pdbx_seq_one_letter_code
_entity_poly.pdbx_strand_id
1 'polypeptide(L)'
;MRVSVWGRRACGLALVVFALALQACSTTGAKTPGARLDPWESWNRKVFSFNESLDEKVLKPTATVYSNVVPQPVRSGIDNFFANAADAWSAVNNILQGKFADGFSDVIRFGTNSVFGLGGFLDVATEAGLDRHHEDFGQTLGRWGVGAGAYIVWPLFGPSSVRESFALPFDRAVSPALVINDGAVKWEITTLQLINTRAGLLGASKVLDDIALDKYTFVRDAYLQRRRSLVYDGDAPEPPDESKSPDKPTDAPAEKANEKPSEKPAQK
;
A
#
# COMPACT_ATOMS: atom_id res chain seq x y z
N MET A 1 40.15 -10.87 -26.43
CA MET A 1 38.67 -10.98 -26.35
C MET A 1 38.02 -9.88 -27.18
N ARG A 2 37.44 -10.21 -28.36
CA ARG A 2 36.69 -9.24 -29.19
C ARG A 2 35.21 -9.29 -28.80
N VAL A 3 34.75 -8.35 -27.99
CA VAL A 3 33.31 -8.18 -27.70
C VAL A 3 32.63 -7.67 -28.97
N SER A 4 31.72 -8.49 -29.51
CA SER A 4 31.05 -8.23 -30.80
C SER A 4 30.33 -6.88 -30.78
N VAL A 5 30.43 -6.14 -31.88
CA VAL A 5 29.75 -4.84 -32.08
C VAL A 5 28.22 -4.99 -32.01
N TRP A 6 27.71 -6.19 -32.26
CA TRP A 6 26.30 -6.56 -32.14
C TRP A 6 25.78 -6.53 -30.69
N GLY A 7 26.57 -7.00 -29.71
CA GLY A 7 26.16 -7.00 -28.30
C GLY A 7 26.02 -5.59 -27.72
N ARG A 8 26.85 -4.64 -28.16
CA ARG A 8 26.78 -3.24 -27.72
C ARG A 8 25.57 -2.48 -28.28
N ARG A 9 25.17 -2.80 -29.51
CA ARG A 9 23.99 -2.20 -30.16
C ARG A 9 22.67 -2.75 -29.60
N ALA A 10 22.62 -4.04 -29.26
CA ALA A 10 21.47 -4.65 -28.60
C ALA A 10 21.25 -4.09 -27.18
N CYS A 11 22.34 -3.87 -26.42
CA CYS A 11 22.27 -3.28 -25.08
C CYS A 11 21.83 -1.80 -25.12
N GLY A 12 22.29 -1.04 -26.12
CA GLY A 12 21.85 0.35 -26.33
C GLY A 12 20.37 0.47 -26.72
N LEU A 13 19.87 -0.44 -27.57
CA LEU A 13 18.45 -0.48 -27.94
C LEU A 13 17.56 -0.87 -26.74
N ALA A 14 18.00 -1.82 -25.91
CA ALA A 14 17.26 -2.21 -24.70
C ALA A 14 17.15 -1.06 -23.69
N LEU A 15 18.21 -0.26 -23.51
CA LEU A 15 18.20 0.92 -22.62
C LEU A 15 17.30 2.04 -23.15
N VAL A 16 17.24 2.26 -24.46
CA VAL A 16 16.36 3.26 -25.08
C VAL A 16 14.89 2.82 -25.00
N VAL A 17 14.59 1.54 -25.22
CA VAL A 17 13.22 1.00 -25.06
C VAL A 17 12.77 1.08 -23.60
N PHE A 18 13.65 0.81 -22.64
CA PHE A 18 13.36 0.97 -21.22
C PHE A 18 13.12 2.44 -20.82
N ALA A 19 13.94 3.37 -21.34
CA ALA A 19 13.75 4.81 -21.12
C ALA A 19 12.46 5.36 -21.74
N LEU A 20 12.05 4.84 -22.92
CA LEU A 20 10.79 5.20 -23.57
C LEU A 20 9.58 4.60 -22.83
N ALA A 21 9.71 3.39 -22.28
CA ALA A 21 8.67 2.78 -21.44
C ALA A 21 8.42 3.56 -20.14
N LEU A 22 9.45 4.22 -19.59
CA LEU A 22 9.32 5.08 -18.42
C LEU A 22 8.57 6.40 -18.71
N GLN A 23 8.59 6.90 -19.94
CA GLN A 23 7.88 8.14 -20.31
C GLN A 23 6.40 7.92 -20.68
N ALA A 24 6.01 6.69 -21.00
CA ALA A 24 4.63 6.35 -21.36
C ALA A 24 3.64 6.37 -20.17
N CYS A 25 4.12 6.51 -18.93
CA CYS A 25 3.28 6.56 -17.73
C CYS A 25 2.80 7.97 -17.33
N SER A 26 3.16 9.04 -18.06
CA SER A 26 2.77 10.41 -17.66
C SER A 26 1.48 10.95 -18.29
N THR A 27 0.86 10.23 -19.23
CA THR A 27 -0.30 10.74 -20.00
C THR A 27 -1.56 9.91 -19.79
N THR A 28 -2.18 10.02 -18.60
CA THR A 28 -3.62 9.77 -18.45
C THR A 28 -4.28 11.00 -17.85
N GLY A 29 -5.03 11.73 -18.68
CA GLY A 29 -5.86 12.85 -18.26
C GLY A 29 -7.10 12.34 -17.54
N ALA A 30 -7.14 12.48 -16.22
CA ALA A 30 -8.30 12.16 -15.40
C ALA A 30 -9.20 13.38 -15.17
N LYS A 31 -10.52 13.19 -15.22
CA LYS A 31 -11.56 14.24 -15.11
C LYS A 31 -12.15 14.40 -13.70
N THR A 32 -11.60 13.76 -12.68
CA THR A 32 -12.09 13.82 -11.29
C THR A 32 -10.93 13.59 -10.31
N PRO A 33 -10.93 14.20 -9.10
CA PRO A 33 -9.82 14.11 -8.15
C PRO A 33 -9.41 12.67 -7.79
N GLY A 34 -10.36 11.73 -7.71
CA GLY A 34 -10.09 10.30 -7.50
C GLY A 34 -9.74 9.52 -8.77
N ALA A 35 -10.18 9.98 -9.95
CA ALA A 35 -9.93 9.32 -11.22
C ALA A 35 -8.45 9.39 -11.64
N ARG A 36 -7.68 10.34 -11.08
CA ARG A 36 -6.23 10.45 -11.31
C ARG A 36 -5.44 9.37 -10.57
N LEU A 37 -5.97 8.92 -9.43
CA LEU A 37 -5.37 7.89 -8.59
C LEU A 37 -5.82 6.47 -8.99
N ASP A 38 -6.99 6.34 -9.62
CA ASP A 38 -7.58 5.06 -10.05
C ASP A 38 -7.89 5.01 -11.56
N PRO A 39 -6.87 4.98 -12.45
CA PRO A 39 -7.08 4.89 -13.89
C PRO A 39 -7.77 3.58 -14.34
N TRP A 40 -7.74 2.55 -13.50
CA TRP A 40 -8.25 1.21 -13.79
C TRP A 40 -9.52 0.87 -13.01
N GLU A 41 -10.32 1.86 -12.66
CA GLU A 41 -11.52 1.70 -11.82
C GLU A 41 -12.44 0.57 -12.32
N SER A 42 -12.67 0.47 -13.64
CA SER A 42 -13.53 -0.58 -14.21
C SER A 42 -13.00 -2.00 -14.01
N TRP A 43 -11.68 -2.19 -14.02
CA TRP A 43 -11.03 -3.45 -13.68
C TRP A 43 -11.08 -3.68 -12.17
N ASN A 44 -10.69 -2.66 -11.40
CA ASN A 44 -10.59 -2.72 -9.96
C ASN A 44 -11.93 -3.06 -9.30
N ARG A 45 -13.04 -2.45 -9.75
CA ARG A 45 -14.39 -2.78 -9.27
C ARG A 45 -14.81 -4.22 -9.58
N LYS A 46 -14.44 -4.76 -10.76
CA LYS A 46 -14.73 -6.16 -11.12
C LYS A 46 -13.97 -7.13 -10.23
N VAL A 47 -12.67 -6.90 -10.05
CA VAL A 47 -11.82 -7.74 -9.19
C VAL A 47 -12.25 -7.60 -7.72
N PHE A 48 -12.62 -6.39 -7.30
CA PHE A 48 -13.18 -6.16 -5.97
C PHE A 48 -14.45 -6.98 -5.75
N SER A 49 -15.39 -6.96 -6.70
CA SER A 49 -16.61 -7.78 -6.62
C SER A 49 -16.30 -9.29 -6.61
N PHE A 50 -15.29 -9.74 -7.35
CA PHE A 50 -14.82 -11.13 -7.28
C PHE A 50 -14.29 -11.47 -5.88
N ASN A 51 -13.42 -10.64 -5.31
CA ASN A 51 -12.87 -10.83 -3.96
C ASN A 51 -13.97 -10.82 -2.89
N GLU A 52 -14.95 -9.93 -3.01
CA GLU A 52 -16.11 -9.86 -2.12
C GLU A 52 -16.97 -11.13 -2.21
N SER A 53 -17.26 -11.61 -3.42
CA SER A 53 -18.02 -12.87 -3.56
C SER A 53 -17.25 -14.07 -3.00
N LEU A 54 -15.92 -14.09 -3.12
CA LEU A 54 -15.11 -15.14 -2.52
C LEU A 54 -15.10 -15.04 -0.99
N ASP A 55 -14.99 -13.83 -0.46
CA ASP A 55 -15.03 -13.59 0.98
C ASP A 55 -16.37 -14.03 1.57
N GLU A 56 -17.47 -13.57 0.99
CA GLU A 56 -18.82 -13.87 1.48
C GLU A 56 -19.13 -15.37 1.44
N LYS A 57 -18.71 -16.08 0.39
CA LYS A 57 -19.05 -17.49 0.18
C LYS A 57 -18.08 -18.46 0.85
N VAL A 58 -16.82 -18.08 1.06
CA VAL A 58 -15.76 -18.99 1.48
C VAL A 58 -15.05 -18.48 2.73
N LEU A 59 -14.42 -17.30 2.68
CA LEU A 59 -13.53 -16.87 3.75
C LEU A 59 -14.29 -16.47 5.02
N LYS A 60 -15.37 -15.69 4.91
CA LYS A 60 -16.17 -15.21 6.05
C LYS A 60 -16.86 -16.37 6.79
N PRO A 61 -17.51 -17.35 6.14
CA PRO A 61 -18.03 -18.54 6.83
C PRO A 61 -16.92 -19.35 7.52
N THR A 62 -15.82 -19.60 6.82
CA THR A 62 -14.68 -20.38 7.35
C THR A 62 -14.05 -19.70 8.56
N ALA A 63 -13.79 -18.40 8.46
CA ALA A 63 -13.26 -17.58 9.55
C ALA A 63 -14.21 -17.51 10.74
N THR A 64 -15.53 -17.49 10.51
CA THR A 64 -16.54 -17.52 11.58
C THR A 64 -16.47 -18.85 12.34
N VAL A 65 -16.48 -19.98 11.64
CA VAL A 65 -16.33 -21.32 12.25
C VAL A 65 -15.02 -21.40 13.02
N TYR A 66 -13.92 -20.99 12.40
CA TYR A 66 -12.61 -20.95 13.04
C TYR A 66 -12.62 -20.10 14.32
N SER A 67 -13.23 -18.91 14.31
CA SER A 67 -13.33 -18.03 15.48
C SER A 67 -14.19 -18.60 16.61
N ASN A 68 -15.16 -19.45 16.29
CA ASN A 68 -16.04 -20.12 17.24
C ASN A 68 -15.36 -21.35 17.88
N VAL A 69 -14.50 -22.05 17.14
CA VAL A 69 -13.82 -23.27 17.60
C VAL A 69 -12.51 -22.94 18.31
N VAL A 70 -11.75 -21.96 17.80
CA VAL A 70 -10.41 -21.62 18.31
C VAL A 70 -10.51 -20.43 19.29
N PRO A 71 -10.15 -20.64 20.58
CA PRO A 71 -10.18 -19.58 21.58
C PRO A 71 -9.30 -18.39 21.20
N GLN A 72 -9.70 -17.20 21.64
CA GLN A 72 -8.98 -15.95 21.35
C GLN A 72 -7.48 -16.02 21.69
N PRO A 73 -7.02 -16.55 22.85
CA PRO A 73 -5.59 -16.60 23.14
C PRO A 73 -4.77 -17.38 22.12
N VAL A 74 -5.34 -18.46 21.56
CA VAL A 74 -4.67 -19.26 20.53
C VAL A 74 -4.61 -18.49 19.20
N ARG A 75 -5.71 -17.82 18.82
CA ARG A 75 -5.75 -16.97 17.61
C ARG A 75 -4.76 -15.81 17.69
N SER A 76 -4.69 -15.16 18.85
CA SER A 76 -3.70 -14.11 19.12
C SER A 76 -2.28 -14.64 19.07
N GLY A 77 -2.02 -15.85 19.58
CA GLY A 77 -0.69 -16.45 19.48
C GLY A 77 -0.29 -16.80 18.05
N ILE A 78 -1.24 -17.25 17.22
CA ILE A 78 -1.02 -17.45 15.78
C ILE A 78 -0.71 -16.12 15.08
N ASP A 79 -1.48 -15.05 15.38
CA ASP A 79 -1.19 -13.71 14.84
C ASP A 79 0.20 -13.23 15.25
N ASN A 80 0.58 -13.41 16.53
CA ASN A 80 1.89 -13.04 17.04
C ASN A 80 3.02 -13.81 16.34
N PHE A 81 2.84 -15.10 16.08
CA PHE A 81 3.82 -15.91 15.36
C PHE A 81 4.13 -15.35 13.97
N PHE A 82 3.09 -15.01 13.19
CA PHE A 82 3.26 -14.38 11.89
C PHE A 82 3.83 -12.96 12.00
N ALA A 83 3.39 -12.20 13.00
CA ALA A 83 3.86 -10.84 13.22
C ALA A 83 5.33 -10.81 13.68
N ASN A 84 5.82 -11.83 14.40
CA ASN A 84 7.22 -11.96 14.76
C ASN A 84 8.12 -12.10 13.51
N ALA A 85 7.71 -12.89 12.52
CA ALA A 85 8.44 -12.93 11.25
C ALA A 85 8.37 -11.61 10.48
N ALA A 86 7.24 -10.89 10.56
CA ALA A 86 7.11 -9.55 10.02
C ALA A 86 8.03 -8.55 10.76
N ASP A 87 8.25 -8.69 12.07
CA ASP A 87 9.16 -7.84 12.84
C ASP A 87 10.60 -7.94 12.29
N ALA A 88 11.05 -9.14 11.90
CA ALA A 88 12.34 -9.31 11.23
C ALA A 88 12.42 -8.59 9.86
N TRP A 89 11.34 -8.59 9.08
CA TRP A 89 11.28 -7.84 7.83
C TRP A 89 11.20 -6.33 8.05
N SER A 90 10.46 -5.91 9.07
CA SER A 90 10.36 -4.52 9.48
C SER A 90 11.73 -3.98 9.89
N ALA A 91 12.52 -4.75 10.65
CA ALA A 91 13.89 -4.38 10.99
C ALA A 91 14.75 -4.06 9.75
N VAL A 92 14.68 -4.92 8.72
CA VAL A 92 15.42 -4.71 7.46
C VAL A 92 14.94 -3.42 6.79
N ASN A 93 13.63 -3.22 6.67
CA ASN A 93 13.08 -2.02 6.03
C ASN A 93 13.38 -0.75 6.80
N ASN A 94 13.29 -0.76 8.13
CA ASN A 94 13.70 0.35 8.99
C ASN A 94 15.15 0.75 8.75
N ILE A 95 16.07 -0.23 8.68
CA ILE A 95 17.47 0.01 8.38
C ILE A 95 17.64 0.58 6.96
N LEU A 96 16.95 0.01 5.97
CA LEU A 96 16.98 0.52 4.59
C LEU A 96 16.40 1.93 4.46
N GLN A 97 15.51 2.30 5.36
CA GLN A 97 14.95 3.64 5.48
C GLN A 97 15.89 4.58 6.27
N GLY A 98 16.91 4.07 6.96
CA GLY A 98 17.80 4.85 7.82
C GLY A 98 17.22 5.12 9.21
N LYS A 99 16.12 4.46 9.58
CA LYS A 99 15.56 4.42 10.95
C LYS A 99 16.30 3.38 11.79
N PHE A 100 17.57 3.63 12.10
CA PHE A 100 18.41 2.63 12.77
C PHE A 100 17.92 2.24 14.17
N ALA A 101 17.41 3.21 14.95
CA ALA A 101 16.89 2.95 16.28
C ALA A 101 15.71 1.95 16.23
N ASP A 102 14.72 2.24 15.38
CA ASP A 102 13.54 1.39 15.18
C ASP A 102 13.94 0.03 14.61
N GLY A 103 14.88 0.01 13.67
CA GLY A 103 15.41 -1.23 13.09
C GLY A 103 16.07 -2.15 14.13
N PHE A 104 16.90 -1.60 15.02
CA PHE A 104 17.48 -2.38 16.12
C PHE A 104 16.44 -2.78 17.16
N SER A 105 15.45 -1.93 17.45
CA SER A 105 14.31 -2.27 18.31
C SER A 105 13.58 -3.50 17.77
N ASP A 106 13.26 -3.53 16.48
CA ASP A 106 12.58 -4.65 15.82
C ASP A 106 13.42 -5.94 15.84
N VAL A 107 14.77 -5.85 15.70
CA VAL A 107 15.66 -7.01 15.85
C VAL A 107 15.59 -7.59 17.26
N ILE A 108 15.65 -6.72 18.29
CA ILE A 108 15.55 -7.15 19.69
C ILE A 108 14.17 -7.75 19.96
N ARG A 109 13.12 -7.13 19.42
CA ARG A 109 11.73 -7.60 19.53
C ARG A 109 11.57 -9.00 18.93
N PHE A 110 12.04 -9.20 17.70
CA PHE A 110 12.06 -10.50 17.03
C PHE A 110 12.83 -11.55 17.84
N GLY A 111 14.04 -11.23 18.31
CA GLY A 111 14.85 -12.13 19.11
C GLY A 111 14.17 -12.50 20.44
N THR A 112 13.62 -11.51 21.13
CA THR A 112 12.93 -11.69 22.42
C THR A 112 11.72 -12.59 22.27
N ASN A 113 10.85 -12.32 21.31
CA ASN A 113 9.66 -13.12 21.05
C ASN A 113 10.01 -14.53 20.52
N SER A 114 11.08 -14.66 19.74
CA SER A 114 11.54 -15.98 19.28
C SER A 114 12.08 -16.85 20.43
N VAL A 115 12.88 -16.27 21.34
CA VAL A 115 13.55 -17.01 22.43
C VAL A 115 12.63 -17.20 23.64
N PHE A 116 12.04 -16.11 24.15
CA PHE A 116 11.23 -16.11 25.37
C PHE A 116 9.73 -16.23 25.08
N GLY A 117 9.31 -15.89 23.85
CA GLY A 117 7.92 -15.94 23.42
C GLY A 117 7.52 -17.22 22.69
N LEU A 118 8.21 -18.34 22.91
CA LEU A 118 7.93 -19.64 22.27
C LEU A 118 7.91 -19.55 20.73
N GLY A 119 8.96 -19.00 20.12
CA GLY A 119 9.06 -18.85 18.66
C GLY A 119 8.20 -17.71 18.09
N GLY A 120 7.74 -16.79 18.93
CA GLY A 120 6.88 -15.66 18.56
C GLY A 120 5.41 -15.86 18.87
N PHE A 121 5.00 -16.98 19.46
CA PHE A 121 3.61 -17.21 19.85
C PHE A 121 3.15 -16.28 20.98
N LEU A 122 4.05 -15.94 21.91
CA LEU A 122 3.80 -14.97 22.98
C LEU A 122 4.55 -13.68 22.68
N ASP A 123 3.88 -12.55 22.85
CA ASP A 123 4.44 -11.22 22.61
C ASP A 123 5.06 -10.64 23.89
N VAL A 124 6.15 -11.24 24.34
CA VAL A 124 6.90 -10.84 25.54
C VAL A 124 7.59 -9.48 25.34
N ALA A 125 7.95 -9.16 24.10
CA ALA A 125 8.66 -7.94 23.79
C ALA A 125 7.80 -6.69 24.00
N THR A 126 6.50 -6.73 23.70
CA THR A 126 5.58 -5.62 24.00
C THR A 126 5.51 -5.36 25.50
N GLU A 127 5.41 -6.42 26.32
CA GLU A 127 5.40 -6.30 27.78
C GLU A 127 6.73 -5.74 28.34
N ALA A 128 7.82 -5.90 27.59
CA ALA A 128 9.12 -5.31 27.89
C ALA A 128 9.29 -3.86 27.38
N GLY A 129 8.24 -3.26 26.79
CA GLY A 129 8.24 -1.89 26.28
C GLY A 129 8.86 -1.72 24.89
N LEU A 130 9.00 -2.80 24.11
CA LEU A 130 9.47 -2.74 22.72
C LEU A 130 8.26 -2.63 21.79
N ASP A 131 8.00 -1.42 21.30
CA ASP A 131 6.91 -1.18 20.36
C ASP A 131 7.16 -1.87 19.00
N ARG A 132 6.07 -2.26 18.33
CA ARG A 132 6.10 -2.90 17.01
C ARG A 132 6.00 -1.87 15.89
N HIS A 133 7.00 -1.86 15.01
CA HIS A 133 6.93 -1.12 13.75
C HIS A 133 6.44 -2.04 12.63
N HIS A 134 5.68 -1.49 11.69
CA HIS A 134 5.08 -2.26 10.59
C HIS A 134 5.61 -1.73 9.26
N GLU A 135 6.88 -2.00 8.99
CA GLU A 135 7.54 -1.56 7.75
C GLU A 135 7.56 -2.65 6.67
N ASP A 136 7.34 -2.22 5.42
CA ASP A 136 7.40 -3.08 4.24
C ASP A 136 8.24 -2.44 3.13
N PHE A 137 8.57 -3.22 2.10
CA PHE A 137 9.43 -2.74 1.03
C PHE A 137 8.77 -1.64 0.20
N GLY A 138 7.43 -1.62 0.13
CA GLY A 138 6.68 -0.53 -0.49
C GLY A 138 6.87 0.80 0.24
N GLN A 139 6.89 0.79 1.58
CA GLN A 139 7.21 1.96 2.41
C GLN A 139 8.64 2.42 2.19
N THR A 140 9.60 1.48 2.17
CA THR A 140 11.00 1.76 1.87
C THR A 140 11.15 2.46 0.52
N LEU A 141 10.57 1.91 -0.55
CA LEU A 141 10.57 2.57 -1.87
C LEU A 141 9.94 3.96 -1.82
N GLY A 142 8.85 4.12 -1.08
CA GLY A 142 8.17 5.40 -0.86
C GLY A 142 9.07 6.45 -0.22
N ARG A 143 9.80 6.07 0.84
CA ARG A 143 10.76 6.95 1.52
C ARG A 143 11.88 7.41 0.59
N TRP A 144 12.31 6.54 -0.32
CA TRP A 144 13.31 6.86 -1.36
C TRP A 144 12.74 7.59 -2.58
N GLY A 145 11.50 8.09 -2.50
CA GLY A 145 10.91 8.96 -3.52
C GLY A 145 10.16 8.23 -4.64
N VAL A 146 10.01 6.91 -4.56
CA VAL A 146 9.15 6.17 -5.51
C VAL A 146 7.69 6.47 -5.17
N GLY A 147 7.01 7.19 -6.06
CA GLY A 147 5.58 7.46 -5.93
C GLY A 147 4.75 6.17 -5.94
N ALA A 148 3.57 6.19 -5.32
CA ALA A 148 2.67 5.04 -5.30
C ALA A 148 2.30 4.58 -6.74
N GLY A 149 2.02 5.55 -7.62
CA GLY A 149 1.51 5.27 -8.96
C GLY A 149 0.02 4.91 -8.94
N ALA A 150 -0.45 4.28 -10.02
CA ALA A 150 -1.87 3.94 -10.17
C ALA A 150 -2.35 2.92 -9.13
N TYR A 151 -3.56 3.12 -8.63
CA TYR A 151 -4.26 2.16 -7.78
C TYR A 151 -4.68 0.93 -8.59
N ILE A 152 -4.49 -0.25 -8.00
CA ILE A 152 -4.88 -1.52 -8.60
C ILE A 152 -5.41 -2.48 -7.52
N VAL A 153 -6.45 -3.23 -7.86
CA VAL A 153 -6.95 -4.32 -7.02
C VAL A 153 -6.53 -5.64 -7.64
N TRP A 154 -5.87 -6.47 -6.85
CA TRP A 154 -5.46 -7.81 -7.26
C TRP A 154 -6.45 -8.87 -6.77
N PRO A 155 -6.71 -9.92 -7.56
CA PRO A 155 -7.46 -11.07 -7.09
C PRO A 155 -6.76 -11.67 -5.87
N LEU A 156 -7.52 -12.02 -4.83
CA LEU A 156 -7.07 -12.59 -3.55
C LEU A 156 -6.22 -11.65 -2.66
N PHE A 157 -5.45 -10.72 -3.25
CA PHE A 157 -4.54 -9.85 -2.51
C PHE A 157 -5.14 -8.47 -2.18
N GLY A 158 -6.20 -8.07 -2.88
CA GLY A 158 -6.96 -6.87 -2.55
C GLY A 158 -6.30 -5.57 -3.05
N PRO A 159 -6.60 -4.43 -2.39
CA PRO A 159 -6.09 -3.11 -2.74
C PRO A 159 -4.56 -3.03 -2.78
N SER A 160 -4.02 -2.39 -3.82
CA SER A 160 -2.59 -2.14 -4.01
C SER A 160 -2.37 -0.85 -4.82
N SER A 161 -1.12 -0.45 -5.00
CA SER A 161 -0.71 0.49 -6.06
C SER A 161 0.41 -0.13 -6.90
N VAL A 162 0.87 0.54 -7.96
CA VAL A 162 1.98 0.05 -8.79
C VAL A 162 3.23 -0.22 -7.93
N ARG A 163 3.57 0.69 -7.02
CA ARG A 163 4.72 0.53 -6.11
C ARG A 163 4.54 -0.66 -5.19
N GLU A 164 3.42 -0.76 -4.48
CA GLU A 164 3.16 -1.89 -3.59
C GLU A 164 3.07 -3.21 -4.34
N SER A 165 2.57 -3.23 -5.57
CA SER A 165 2.51 -4.44 -6.40
C SER A 165 3.91 -4.94 -6.77
N PHE A 166 4.85 -4.03 -6.99
CA PHE A 166 6.26 -4.38 -7.18
C PHE A 166 6.92 -4.89 -5.89
N ALA A 167 6.55 -4.34 -4.74
CA ALA A 167 7.08 -4.74 -3.44
C ALA A 167 6.52 -6.09 -2.94
N LEU A 168 5.29 -6.42 -3.31
CA LEU A 168 4.54 -7.57 -2.81
C LEU A 168 5.30 -8.93 -2.87
N PRO A 169 6.05 -9.27 -3.93
CA PRO A 169 6.84 -10.50 -3.94
C PRO A 169 7.95 -10.53 -2.88
N PHE A 170 8.57 -9.38 -2.61
CA PHE A 170 9.61 -9.25 -1.58
C PHE A 170 9.01 -9.35 -0.19
N ASP A 171 7.90 -8.67 0.05
CA ASP A 171 7.19 -8.73 1.34
C ASP A 171 6.65 -10.14 1.62
N ARG A 172 6.21 -10.86 0.58
CA ARG A 172 5.82 -12.28 0.67
C ARG A 172 6.99 -13.22 0.94
N ALA A 173 8.21 -12.85 0.57
CA ALA A 173 9.39 -13.69 0.71
C ALA A 173 9.80 -13.91 2.18
N VAL A 174 9.19 -13.18 3.13
CA VAL A 174 9.48 -13.25 4.57
C VAL A 174 8.34 -13.89 5.37
N SER A 175 7.61 -14.82 4.73
CA SER A 175 6.62 -15.64 5.45
C SER A 175 7.30 -16.81 6.18
N PRO A 176 6.88 -17.16 7.42
CA PRO A 176 7.28 -18.40 8.08
C PRO A 176 7.05 -19.66 7.23
N ALA A 177 6.10 -19.63 6.29
CA ALA A 177 5.85 -20.75 5.39
C ALA A 177 7.06 -21.06 4.47
N LEU A 178 7.92 -20.08 4.19
CA LEU A 178 8.98 -20.23 3.19
C LEU A 178 10.20 -21.00 3.65
N VAL A 179 10.45 -21.09 4.97
CA VAL A 179 11.54 -21.92 5.53
C VAL A 179 11.24 -23.43 5.42
N ILE A 180 10.01 -23.79 5.05
CA ILE A 180 9.56 -25.17 4.91
C ILE A 180 9.63 -25.58 3.44
N ASN A 181 10.37 -26.65 3.12
CA ASN A 181 10.53 -27.11 1.74
C ASN A 181 9.33 -27.92 1.21
N ASP A 182 8.44 -28.36 2.09
CA ASP A 182 7.22 -29.08 1.73
C ASP A 182 6.14 -28.12 1.20
N GLY A 183 5.67 -28.37 -0.03
CA GLY A 183 4.65 -27.57 -0.68
C GLY A 183 3.27 -27.64 -0.01
N ALA A 184 2.89 -28.77 0.56
CA ALA A 184 1.60 -28.93 1.24
C ALA A 184 1.57 -28.10 2.54
N VAL A 185 2.62 -28.23 3.36
CA VAL A 185 2.73 -27.49 4.63
C VAL A 185 2.77 -25.97 4.40
N LYS A 186 3.40 -25.51 3.31
CA LYS A 186 3.37 -24.10 2.88
C LYS A 186 1.95 -23.57 2.68
N TRP A 187 1.11 -24.33 1.97
CA TRP A 187 -0.27 -23.96 1.72
C TRP A 187 -1.11 -23.99 2.99
N GLU A 188 -0.87 -24.95 3.89
CA GLU A 188 -1.54 -25.04 5.18
C GLU A 188 -1.26 -23.81 6.06
N ILE A 189 0.01 -23.44 6.23
CA ILE A 189 0.42 -22.28 7.02
C ILE A 189 -0.14 -20.98 6.42
N THR A 190 -0.06 -20.83 5.10
CA THR A 190 -0.60 -19.65 4.40
C THR A 190 -2.12 -19.56 4.57
N THR A 191 -2.82 -20.69 4.47
CA THR A 191 -4.27 -20.76 4.66
C THR A 191 -4.65 -20.45 6.10
N LEU A 192 -3.90 -20.97 7.07
CA LEU A 192 -4.09 -20.66 8.48
C LEU A 192 -3.94 -19.16 8.74
N GLN A 193 -2.88 -18.53 8.20
CA GLN A 193 -2.67 -17.09 8.31
C GLN A 193 -3.87 -16.31 7.76
N LEU A 194 -4.33 -16.68 6.57
CA LEU A 194 -5.46 -16.03 5.90
C LEU A 194 -6.75 -16.12 6.73
N ILE A 195 -7.08 -17.33 7.20
CA ILE A 195 -8.28 -17.56 8.02
C ILE A 195 -8.17 -16.82 9.36
N ASN A 196 -7.02 -16.87 10.02
CA ASN A 196 -6.80 -16.20 11.31
C ASN A 196 -6.93 -14.68 11.17
N THR A 197 -6.29 -14.11 10.14
CA THR A 197 -6.41 -12.68 9.80
C THR A 197 -7.86 -12.30 9.54
N ARG A 198 -8.57 -13.08 8.71
CA ARG A 198 -9.98 -12.78 8.40
C ARG A 198 -10.86 -12.86 9.65
N ALA A 199 -10.61 -13.82 10.53
CA ALA A 199 -11.32 -13.98 11.79
C ALA A 199 -11.13 -12.75 12.72
N GLY A 200 -9.94 -12.16 12.75
CA GLY A 200 -9.68 -10.90 13.45
C GLY A 200 -10.44 -9.70 12.87
N LEU A 201 -10.76 -9.74 11.57
CA LEU A 201 -11.42 -8.65 10.85
C LEU A 201 -12.96 -8.77 10.80
N LEU A 202 -13.56 -9.86 11.28
CA LEU A 202 -15.01 -10.08 11.20
C LEU A 202 -15.81 -8.91 11.78
N GLY A 203 -15.43 -8.41 12.96
CA GLY A 203 -16.11 -7.31 13.64
C GLY A 203 -16.05 -6.00 12.85
N ALA A 204 -14.85 -5.58 12.43
CA ALA A 204 -14.67 -4.35 11.66
C ALA A 204 -15.37 -4.41 10.29
N SER A 205 -15.32 -5.57 9.62
CA SER A 205 -15.96 -5.74 8.31
C SER A 205 -17.49 -5.64 8.38
N LYS A 206 -18.11 -6.11 9.48
CA LYS A 206 -19.56 -5.99 9.65
C LYS A 206 -20.00 -4.53 9.73
N VAL A 207 -19.27 -3.72 10.49
CA VAL A 207 -19.55 -2.27 10.58
C VAL A 207 -19.42 -1.63 9.21
N LEU A 208 -18.39 -1.99 8.44
CA LEU A 208 -18.21 -1.48 7.09
C LEU A 208 -19.34 -1.88 6.14
N ASP A 209 -19.76 -3.14 6.17
CA ASP A 209 -20.85 -3.69 5.35
C ASP A 209 -22.17 -2.94 5.60
N ASP A 210 -22.41 -2.50 6.84
CA ASP A 210 -23.66 -1.84 7.26
C ASP A 210 -23.71 -0.34 6.90
N ILE A 211 -22.57 0.35 6.77
CA ILE A 211 -22.51 1.82 6.64
C ILE A 211 -22.15 2.33 5.24
N ALA A 212 -21.44 1.54 4.43
CA ALA A 212 -20.85 2.03 3.19
C ALA A 212 -21.79 1.85 1.99
N LEU A 213 -22.33 2.96 1.46
CA LEU A 213 -23.12 2.95 0.23
C LEU A 213 -22.29 2.52 -0.99
N ASP A 214 -21.02 2.96 -1.07
CA ASP A 214 -20.04 2.48 -2.05
C ASP A 214 -18.79 1.94 -1.31
N LYS A 215 -18.86 0.67 -0.93
CA LYS A 215 -17.80 -0.03 -0.21
C LYS A 215 -16.47 -0.01 -0.96
N TYR A 216 -16.48 -0.08 -2.29
CA TYR A 216 -15.26 -0.04 -3.09
C TYR A 216 -14.53 1.29 -2.92
N THR A 217 -15.24 2.41 -3.12
CA THR A 217 -14.65 3.74 -3.02
C THR A 217 -14.11 4.00 -1.61
N PHE A 218 -14.87 3.60 -0.58
CA PHE A 218 -14.42 3.71 0.80
C PHE A 218 -13.12 2.93 1.07
N VAL A 219 -13.07 1.66 0.65
CA VAL A 219 -11.88 0.81 0.85
C VAL A 219 -10.67 1.35 0.09
N ARG A 220 -10.87 1.83 -1.15
CA ARG A 220 -9.80 2.45 -1.95
C ARG A 220 -9.23 3.68 -1.24
N ASP A 221 -10.09 4.61 -0.85
CA ASP A 221 -9.66 5.89 -0.30
C ASP A 221 -9.00 5.68 1.08
N ALA A 222 -9.55 4.80 1.92
CA ALA A 222 -8.94 4.40 3.19
C ALA A 222 -7.58 3.71 2.98
N TYR A 223 -7.46 2.84 1.98
CA TYR A 223 -6.18 2.21 1.64
C TYR A 223 -5.13 3.24 1.23
N LEU A 224 -5.46 4.14 0.29
CA LEU A 224 -4.54 5.16 -0.21
C LEU A 224 -4.11 6.12 0.90
N GLN A 225 -5.05 6.54 1.74
CA GLN A 225 -4.76 7.39 2.90
C GLN A 225 -3.82 6.68 3.88
N ARG A 226 -4.12 5.42 4.24
CA ARG A 226 -3.28 4.62 5.13
C ARG A 226 -1.88 4.43 4.56
N ARG A 227 -1.74 4.05 3.29
CA ARG A 227 -0.43 3.88 2.64
C ARG A 227 0.38 5.16 2.61
N ARG A 228 -0.27 6.30 2.37
CA ARG A 228 0.39 7.60 2.44
C ARG A 228 0.89 7.87 3.86
N SER A 229 0.05 7.68 4.86
CA SER A 229 0.43 7.85 6.26
C SER A 229 1.62 6.97 6.65
N LEU A 230 1.61 5.68 6.26
CA LEU A 230 2.69 4.74 6.55
C LEU A 230 4.05 5.17 5.95
N VAL A 231 4.07 5.67 4.72
CA VAL A 231 5.33 6.14 4.08
C VAL A 231 5.94 7.35 4.81
N TYR A 232 5.11 8.17 5.47
CA TYR A 232 5.51 9.41 6.13
C TYR A 232 5.39 9.33 7.66
N ASP A 233 5.28 8.14 8.23
CA ASP A 233 5.20 7.93 9.69
C ASP A 233 4.06 8.71 10.38
N GLY A 234 2.96 8.96 9.66
CA GLY A 234 1.83 9.78 10.13
C GLY A 234 1.89 11.25 9.70
N ASP A 235 3.07 11.77 9.41
CA ASP A 235 3.31 13.18 9.05
C ASP A 235 3.30 13.39 7.52
N ALA A 236 2.27 12.87 6.87
CA ALA A 236 2.13 12.99 5.43
C ALA A 236 1.91 14.47 5.03
N PRO A 237 2.67 15.02 4.07
CA PRO A 237 2.36 16.31 3.48
C PRO A 237 0.93 16.31 2.98
N GLU A 238 0.21 17.43 3.07
CA GLU A 238 -1.14 17.52 2.50
C GLU A 238 -1.11 17.20 1.00
N PRO A 239 -2.15 16.56 0.45
CA PRO A 239 -2.29 16.46 -1.00
C PRO A 239 -2.21 17.86 -1.60
N PRO A 240 -1.51 18.05 -2.74
CA PRO A 240 -1.56 19.31 -3.45
C PRO A 240 -3.01 19.74 -3.65
N ASP A 241 -3.33 20.94 -3.19
CA ASP A 241 -4.65 21.53 -3.29
C ASP A 241 -4.99 21.73 -4.78
N GLU A 242 -5.78 20.83 -5.36
CA GLU A 242 -6.09 20.82 -6.81
C GLU A 242 -6.84 22.09 -7.27
N SER A 243 -7.31 22.91 -6.34
CA SER A 243 -7.85 24.24 -6.63
C SER A 243 -6.79 25.24 -7.13
N LYS A 244 -5.50 24.94 -6.93
CA LYS A 244 -4.35 25.79 -7.29
C LYS A 244 -3.43 25.18 -8.35
N SER A 245 -3.93 24.30 -9.23
CA SER A 245 -3.17 23.94 -10.43
C SER A 245 -2.97 25.18 -11.33
N PRO A 246 -1.75 25.46 -11.83
CA PRO A 246 -1.48 26.60 -12.72
C PRO A 246 -2.19 26.52 -14.09
N ASP A 247 -2.83 25.39 -14.41
CA ASP A 247 -3.40 25.09 -15.73
C ASP A 247 -4.87 25.49 -15.89
N LYS A 248 -5.46 26.21 -14.93
CA LYS A 248 -6.63 27.02 -15.27
C LYS A 248 -6.11 28.29 -15.94
N PRO A 249 -6.53 28.63 -17.18
CA PRO A 249 -6.36 29.99 -17.65
C PRO A 249 -7.01 30.86 -16.59
N THR A 250 -6.20 31.65 -15.90
CA THR A 250 -6.69 32.70 -15.02
C THR A 250 -7.59 33.54 -15.90
N ASP A 251 -8.91 33.49 -15.67
CA ASP A 251 -9.82 34.50 -16.16
C ASP A 251 -9.37 35.79 -15.47
N ALA A 252 -8.40 36.45 -16.09
CA ALA A 252 -8.00 37.80 -15.76
C ALA A 252 -9.28 38.63 -15.78
N PRO A 253 -9.57 39.41 -14.73
CA PRO A 253 -10.72 40.31 -14.77
C PRO A 253 -10.57 41.19 -16.01
N ALA A 254 -11.57 41.11 -16.89
CA ALA A 254 -11.62 41.88 -18.11
C ALA A 254 -11.27 43.34 -17.80
N GLU A 255 -10.14 43.75 -18.35
CA GLU A 255 -9.63 45.10 -18.41
C GLU A 255 -10.79 46.02 -18.81
N LYS A 256 -11.15 46.94 -17.89
CA LYS A 256 -12.21 47.92 -18.11
C LYS A 256 -11.91 48.66 -19.41
N ALA A 257 -12.83 48.51 -20.35
CA ALA A 257 -12.81 49.13 -21.65
C ALA A 257 -12.59 50.65 -21.55
N ASN A 258 -11.71 51.12 -22.42
CA ASN A 258 -11.50 52.51 -22.80
C ASN A 258 -12.82 53.31 -22.88
N GLU A 259 -13.05 54.22 -21.93
CA GLU A 259 -13.82 55.43 -22.19
C GLU A 259 -12.83 56.51 -22.64
N LYS A 260 -12.92 56.89 -23.93
CA LYS A 260 -12.22 58.05 -24.49
C LYS A 260 -12.75 59.34 -23.83
N PRO A 261 -11.91 60.37 -23.67
CA PRO A 261 -12.31 61.63 -23.05
C PRO A 261 -13.18 62.45 -24.01
N SER A 262 -14.40 62.79 -23.61
CA SER A 262 -15.18 63.84 -24.26
C SER A 262 -14.80 65.20 -23.69
N GLU A 263 -14.02 65.92 -24.47
CA GLU A 263 -13.69 67.33 -24.39
C GLU A 263 -14.95 68.22 -24.51
N LYS A 264 -15.16 69.16 -23.57
CA LYS A 264 -15.80 70.48 -23.81
C LYS A 264 -15.77 71.40 -22.56
N PRO A 265 -15.97 72.73 -22.69
CA PRO A 265 -14.88 73.71 -22.71
C PRO A 265 -14.91 74.66 -21.52
N ALA A 266 -13.85 75.46 -21.42
CA ALA A 266 -13.70 76.59 -20.50
C ALA A 266 -14.91 77.53 -20.46
N GLN A 267 -15.25 78.03 -19.26
CA GLN A 267 -15.82 79.36 -19.08
C GLN A 267 -15.72 79.85 -17.62
N LYS A 268 -15.03 80.99 -17.50
CA LYS A 268 -14.99 82.05 -16.46
C LYS A 268 -14.57 81.71 -15.03
#